data_AF-A0AAV2GSW3-F1
#
_entry.id   AF-A0AAV2GSW3-F1
#
_cell.length_a   1.000
_cell.length_b   1.000
_cell.length_c   1.000
_cell.angle_alpha   90.00
_cell.angle_beta   90.00
_cell.angle_gamma   90.00
#
_symmetry.space_group_name_H-M   'P 1'
#
loop_
_entity.id
_entity.type
_entity.pdbx_description
1 polymer ?
#
loop_
_entity_poly.entity_id
_entity_poly.type
_entity_poly.pdbx_seq_one_letter_code
_entity_poly.pdbx_strand_id
1 'polypeptide(L)'
;MAIEEEVRGLLKEGFIREVRYPTCLSNPIFVKKDGGAWRMSSDFTSLNATFPKDASPLSSIDQLIDGTANHEALSFLDMFSEYHQIRMVESDQELTACMTPMGNFCYVVMPFGLKNGGTTCQRIVDTVFKDQMGRNVEAYVMMF
;
A
#
# COMPACT_ATOMS: atom_id res chain seq x y z
N MET A 1 8.15 -23.70 6.82
CA MET A 1 6.71 -23.52 6.51
C MET A 1 6.57 -22.28 5.65
N ALA A 2 5.69 -22.26 4.64
CA ALA A 2 5.63 -21.17 3.65
C ALA A 2 5.43 -19.75 4.26
N ILE A 3 4.81 -19.68 5.45
CA ILE A 3 4.69 -18.45 6.25
C ILE A 3 6.06 -17.88 6.67
N GLU A 4 6.97 -18.73 7.15
CA GLU A 4 8.30 -18.29 7.60
C GLU A 4 9.16 -17.82 6.43
N GLU A 5 9.02 -18.44 5.25
CA GLU A 5 9.74 -18.04 4.04
C GLU A 5 9.31 -16.64 3.59
N GLU A 6 8.01 -16.36 3.62
CA GLU A 6 7.47 -15.02 3.31
C GLU A 6 8.00 -13.97 4.29
N VAL A 7 7.93 -14.23 5.61
CA VAL A 7 8.42 -13.29 6.63
C VAL A 7 9.93 -13.03 6.46
N ARG A 8 10.74 -14.06 6.21
CA ARG A 8 12.17 -13.89 5.93
C ARG A 8 12.42 -13.11 4.64
N GLY A 9 11.60 -13.30 3.62
CA GLY A 9 11.64 -12.51 2.38
C GLY A 9 11.41 -11.03 2.65
N LEU A 10 10.34 -10.70 3.38
CA LEU A 10 10.02 -9.32 3.76
C LEU A 10 11.11 -8.66 4.62
N LEU A 11 11.73 -9.42 5.54
CA LEU A 11 12.87 -8.95 6.33
C LEU A 11 14.09 -8.66 5.45
N LYS A 12 14.41 -9.57 4.52
CA LYS A 12 15.57 -9.44 3.62
C LYS A 12 15.45 -8.22 2.71
N GLU A 13 14.25 -7.93 2.20
CA GLU A 13 13.97 -6.74 1.39
C GLU A 13 13.87 -5.45 2.23
N GLY A 14 13.86 -5.56 3.57
CA GLY A 14 13.74 -4.41 4.47
C GLY A 14 12.35 -3.77 4.47
N PHE A 15 11.32 -4.53 4.10
CA PHE A 15 9.93 -4.08 4.13
C PHE A 15 9.35 -4.13 5.53
N ILE A 16 9.83 -5.05 6.36
CA ILE A 16 9.47 -5.17 7.78
C ILE A 16 10.72 -5.17 8.65
N ARG A 17 10.55 -4.77 9.92
CA ARG A 17 11.59 -4.85 10.97
C ARG A 17 11.03 -5.48 12.24
N GLU A 18 11.89 -6.10 13.02
CA GLU A 18 11.50 -6.61 14.35
C GLU A 18 11.12 -5.45 15.27
N VAL A 19 10.08 -5.65 16.09
CA VAL A 19 9.65 -4.71 17.12
C VAL A 19 9.46 -5.43 18.45
N ARG A 20 9.89 -4.80 19.53
CA ARG A 20 9.73 -5.31 20.89
C ARG A 20 8.69 -4.49 21.63
N TYR A 21 7.76 -5.17 22.29
CA TYR A 21 6.69 -4.55 23.08
C TYR A 21 5.87 -3.51 22.30
N PRO A 22 5.34 -3.84 21.10
CA PRO A 22 4.54 -2.89 20.33
C PRO A 22 3.26 -2.52 21.09
N THR A 23 2.85 -1.25 20.99
CA THR A 23 1.64 -0.72 21.65
C THR A 23 0.35 -1.17 20.98
N CYS A 24 0.43 -1.62 19.73
CA CYS A 24 -0.68 -2.21 18.99
C CYS A 24 -0.22 -3.48 18.27
N LEU A 25 -1.15 -4.39 18.00
CA LEU A 25 -0.88 -5.65 17.33
C LEU A 25 -2.06 -6.01 16.43
N SER A 26 -1.78 -6.18 15.14
CA SER A 26 -2.68 -6.73 14.15
C SER A 26 -2.42 -8.21 13.92
N ASN A 27 -3.45 -8.94 13.49
CA ASN A 27 -3.32 -10.34 13.10
C ASN A 27 -2.83 -10.43 11.64
N PRO A 28 -1.81 -11.25 11.34
CA PRO A 28 -1.44 -11.51 9.96
C PRO A 28 -2.48 -12.43 9.30
N ILE A 29 -2.83 -12.11 8.08
CA ILE A 29 -3.65 -12.90 7.18
C ILE A 29 -2.74 -13.37 6.05
N PHE A 30 -2.67 -14.69 5.83
CA PHE A 30 -1.89 -15.26 4.75
C PHE A 30 -2.80 -15.63 3.59
N VAL A 31 -2.56 -15.02 2.43
CA VAL A 31 -3.34 -15.25 1.22
C VAL A 31 -2.45 -15.93 0.19
N LYS A 32 -2.98 -16.98 -0.46
CA LYS A 32 -2.30 -17.65 -1.56
C LYS A 32 -2.62 -16.91 -2.86
N LYS A 33 -1.57 -16.46 -3.57
CA LYS A 33 -1.70 -15.86 -4.91
C LYS A 33 -1.99 -16.93 -5.96
N ASP A 34 -2.49 -16.52 -7.12
CA ASP A 34 -2.77 -17.40 -8.26
C ASP A 34 -1.52 -18.16 -8.76
N GLY A 35 -0.32 -17.61 -8.52
CA GLY A 35 0.97 -18.26 -8.78
C GLY A 35 1.44 -19.25 -7.71
N GLY A 36 0.61 -19.55 -6.69
CA GLY A 36 0.93 -20.48 -5.60
C GLY A 36 1.79 -19.91 -4.48
N ALA A 37 2.39 -18.74 -4.68
CA ALA A 37 3.13 -18.01 -3.66
C ALA A 37 2.20 -17.50 -2.54
N TRP A 38 2.69 -17.52 -1.31
CA TRP A 38 1.99 -16.93 -0.17
C TRP A 38 2.31 -15.44 -0.09
N ARG A 39 1.35 -14.64 0.40
CA ARG A 39 1.54 -13.23 0.72
C ARG A 39 1.06 -12.98 2.14
N MET A 40 1.88 -12.30 2.94
CA MET A 40 1.44 -11.78 4.23
C MET A 40 0.68 -10.46 4.02
N SER A 41 -0.55 -10.42 4.51
CA SER A 41 -1.32 -9.19 4.74
C SER A 41 -1.57 -9.05 6.24
N SER A 42 -1.90 -7.87 6.73
CA SER A 42 -2.26 -7.67 8.14
C SER A 42 -3.68 -7.11 8.23
N ASP A 43 -4.45 -7.60 9.21
CA ASP A 43 -5.78 -7.07 9.48
C ASP A 43 -5.69 -5.72 10.19
N PHE A 44 -5.81 -4.64 9.41
CA PHE A 44 -5.82 -3.28 9.92
C PHE A 44 -7.22 -2.74 10.19
N THR A 45 -8.25 -3.58 10.31
CA THR A 45 -9.64 -3.12 10.53
C THR A 45 -9.76 -2.19 11.74
N SER A 46 -9.22 -2.59 12.89
CA SER A 46 -9.24 -1.77 14.11
C SER A 46 -8.40 -0.51 14.01
N LEU A 47 -7.23 -0.61 13.35
CA LEU A 47 -6.36 0.52 13.10
C LEU A 47 -7.07 1.58 12.23
N ASN A 48 -7.63 1.14 11.10
CA ASN A 48 -8.33 1.97 10.13
C ASN A 48 -9.58 2.66 10.70
N ALA A 49 -10.23 2.04 11.70
CA ALA A 49 -11.36 2.63 12.41
C ALA A 49 -10.95 3.78 13.35
N THR A 50 -9.71 3.74 13.86
CA THR A 50 -9.19 4.70 14.84
C THR A 50 -8.64 5.97 14.17
N PHE A 51 -8.02 5.82 13.00
CA PHE A 51 -7.42 6.95 12.28
C PHE A 51 -8.44 7.71 11.42
N PRO A 52 -8.34 9.05 11.30
CA PRO A 52 -9.18 9.80 10.37
C PRO A 52 -8.91 9.39 8.92
N LYS A 53 -9.97 9.44 8.10
CA LYS A 53 -9.84 9.20 6.65
C LYS A 53 -9.29 10.45 5.98
N ASP A 54 -8.29 10.28 5.12
CA ASP A 54 -7.86 11.36 4.23
C ASP A 54 -8.96 11.61 3.18
N ALA A 55 -9.45 12.85 3.15
CA ALA A 55 -10.53 13.30 2.28
C ALA A 55 -10.03 13.89 0.95
N SER A 56 -8.74 13.73 0.64
CA SER A 56 -8.19 14.16 -0.65
C SER A 56 -8.96 13.49 -1.79
N PRO A 57 -9.33 14.25 -2.84
CA PRO A 57 -10.11 13.72 -3.94
C PRO A 57 -9.30 12.63 -4.65
N LEU A 58 -9.91 11.45 -4.78
CA LEU A 58 -9.41 10.44 -5.70
C LEU A 58 -9.99 10.72 -7.09
N SER A 59 -9.21 10.48 -8.14
CA SER A 59 -9.66 10.65 -9.51
C SER A 59 -10.90 9.79 -9.79
N SER A 60 -11.91 10.38 -10.41
CA SER A 60 -13.06 9.60 -10.90
C SER A 60 -12.70 8.85 -12.18
N ILE A 61 -13.27 7.66 -12.37
CA ILE A 61 -13.14 6.91 -13.63
C ILE A 61 -13.68 7.73 -14.79
N ASP A 62 -14.80 8.46 -14.60
CA ASP A 62 -15.38 9.31 -15.65
C ASP A 62 -14.41 10.40 -16.10
N GLN A 63 -13.71 11.04 -15.14
CA GLN A 63 -12.70 12.06 -15.45
C GLN A 63 -11.53 11.48 -16.24
N LEU A 64 -11.11 10.26 -15.90
CA LEU A 64 -10.04 9.56 -16.64
C LEU A 64 -10.48 9.22 -18.06
N ILE A 65 -11.72 8.78 -18.25
CA ILE A 65 -12.27 8.48 -19.58
C ILE A 65 -12.36 9.76 -20.42
N ASP A 66 -12.91 10.83 -19.86
CA ASP A 66 -13.03 12.13 -20.55
C ASP A 66 -11.66 12.71 -20.91
N GLY A 67 -10.68 12.58 -20.00
CA GLY A 67 -9.30 13.05 -20.20
C GLY A 67 -8.54 12.28 -21.28
N THR A 68 -8.92 11.03 -21.57
CA THR A 68 -8.24 10.15 -22.55
C THR A 68 -8.96 10.02 -23.89
N ALA A 69 -10.23 10.45 -23.98
CA ALA A 69 -11.08 10.26 -25.15
C ALA A 69 -10.57 10.92 -26.45
N ASN A 70 -9.72 11.95 -26.36
CA ASN A 70 -9.24 12.72 -27.50
C ASN A 70 -7.78 12.42 -27.90
N HIS A 71 -7.17 11.37 -27.35
CA HIS A 71 -5.78 11.01 -27.65
C HIS A 71 -5.71 9.86 -28.66
N GLU A 72 -4.85 9.99 -29.67
CA GLU A 72 -4.68 8.99 -30.73
C GLU A 72 -4.04 7.68 -30.24
N ALA A 73 -3.30 7.73 -29.14
CA ALA A 73 -2.65 6.58 -28.52
C ALA A 73 -2.59 6.73 -27.00
N LEU A 74 -2.77 5.63 -26.29
CA LEU A 74 -2.67 5.54 -24.83
C LEU A 74 -1.58 4.56 -24.44
N SER A 75 -0.82 4.90 -23.40
CA SER A 75 0.15 4.01 -22.75
C SER A 75 -0.28 3.80 -21.31
N PHE A 76 -0.34 2.54 -20.89
CA PHE A 76 -0.75 2.17 -19.52
C PHE A 76 0.50 1.83 -18.71
N LEU A 77 0.65 2.49 -17.57
CA LEU A 77 1.65 2.16 -16.58
C LEU A 77 0.93 1.59 -15.35
N ASP A 78 1.23 0.33 -15.03
CA ASP A 78 0.75 -0.29 -13.81
C ASP A 78 1.82 -0.20 -12.73
N MET A 79 1.45 0.41 -11.62
CA MET A 79 2.35 0.70 -10.53
C MET A 79 1.91 -0.13 -9.27
N PHE A 80 1.25 -1.28 -9.49
CA PHE A 80 0.77 -2.31 -8.55
C PHE A 80 1.69 -2.73 -7.36
N SER A 81 3.00 -2.45 -7.42
CA SER A 81 3.97 -2.75 -6.35
C SER A 81 4.23 -1.59 -5.37
N GLU A 82 3.61 -0.44 -5.59
CA GLU A 82 3.90 0.84 -4.92
C GLU A 82 3.85 0.86 -3.42
N TYR A 83 2.93 0.12 -2.81
CA TYR A 83 2.76 0.23 -1.37
C TYR A 83 4.08 -0.10 -0.66
N HIS A 84 4.79 -1.13 -1.12
CA HIS A 84 6.10 -1.48 -0.58
C HIS A 84 7.25 -0.55 -1.02
N GLN A 85 7.01 0.41 -1.91
CA GLN A 85 7.98 1.44 -2.30
C GLN A 85 7.82 2.73 -1.47
N ILE A 86 6.63 2.97 -0.90
CA ILE A 86 6.36 4.15 -0.08
C ILE A 86 6.86 3.89 1.33
N ARG A 87 7.85 4.66 1.80
CA ARG A 87 8.35 4.57 3.18
C ARG A 87 7.29 5.06 4.17
N MET A 88 7.08 4.29 5.22
CA MET A 88 6.28 4.73 6.38
C MET A 88 7.07 5.76 7.17
N VAL A 89 6.38 6.80 7.67
CA VAL A 89 6.96 7.70 8.67
C VAL A 89 7.31 6.91 9.93
N GLU A 90 8.49 7.18 10.50
CA GLU A 90 9.06 6.36 11.58
C GLU A 90 8.14 6.24 12.80
N SER A 91 7.42 7.32 13.14
CA SER A 91 6.44 7.35 14.23
C SER A 91 5.26 6.39 14.05
N ASP A 92 4.91 6.08 12.79
CA ASP A 92 3.70 5.33 12.47
C ASP A 92 4.01 3.88 12.10
N GLN A 93 5.29 3.52 11.97
CA GLN A 93 5.70 2.14 11.64
C GLN A 93 5.16 1.16 12.68
N GLU A 94 5.36 1.42 13.97
CA GLU A 94 4.93 0.51 15.03
C GLU A 94 3.41 0.38 15.15
N LEU A 95 2.66 1.33 14.58
CA LEU A 95 1.20 1.23 14.45
C LEU A 95 0.76 0.11 13.51
N THR A 96 1.67 -0.36 12.67
CA THR A 96 1.44 -1.46 11.71
C THR A 96 1.98 -2.79 12.20
N ALA A 97 2.30 -2.92 13.48
CA ALA A 97 2.88 -4.14 14.02
C ALA A 97 1.92 -5.34 13.90
N CYS A 98 2.45 -6.49 13.48
CA CYS A 98 1.74 -7.75 13.36
C CYS A 98 2.47 -8.89 14.11
N MET A 99 1.69 -9.81 14.67
CA MET A 99 2.22 -10.96 15.41
C MET A 99 2.34 -12.18 14.50
N THR A 100 3.55 -12.72 14.34
CA THR A 100 3.80 -13.97 13.61
C THR A 100 4.38 -15.04 14.54
N PRO A 101 4.36 -16.33 14.17
CA PRO A 101 5.07 -17.37 14.93
C PRO A 101 6.59 -17.12 15.06
N MET A 102 7.19 -16.29 14.21
CA MET A 102 8.61 -15.92 14.27
C MET A 102 8.91 -14.73 15.18
N GLY A 103 7.87 -14.03 15.67
CA GLY A 103 8.01 -12.80 16.43
C GLY A 103 7.09 -11.68 15.95
N ASN A 104 7.26 -10.51 16.54
CA ASN A 104 6.50 -9.31 16.20
C ASN A 104 7.29 -8.45 15.24
N PHE A 105 6.64 -8.04 14.17
CA PHE A 105 7.24 -7.22 13.12
C PHE A 105 6.35 -6.03 12.80
N CYS A 106 6.94 -4.90 12.45
CA CYS A 106 6.21 -3.75 11.93
C CYS A 106 6.71 -3.39 10.53
N TYR A 107 5.86 -2.74 9.74
CA TYR A 107 6.19 -2.38 8.37
C TYR A 107 6.97 -1.06 8.31
N VAL A 108 8.06 -1.06 7.54
CA VAL A 108 8.91 0.11 7.24
C VAL A 108 8.47 0.79 5.94
N VAL A 109 7.74 0.06 5.11
CA VAL A 109 7.11 0.52 3.88
C VAL A 109 5.61 0.35 4.00
N MET A 110 4.81 1.09 3.25
CA MET A 110 3.36 1.08 3.41
C MET A 110 2.79 -0.33 3.14
N PRO A 111 2.14 -0.97 4.12
CA PRO A 111 1.51 -2.26 3.88
C PRO A 111 0.18 -2.11 3.14
N PHE A 112 -0.24 -3.19 2.49
CA PHE A 112 -1.60 -3.32 1.98
C PHE A 112 -2.63 -3.28 3.12
N GLY A 113 -3.83 -2.77 2.83
CA GLY A 113 -4.95 -2.76 3.76
C GLY A 113 -5.04 -1.53 4.67
N LEU A 114 -4.12 -0.55 4.55
CA LEU A 114 -4.28 0.75 5.23
C LEU A 114 -5.32 1.62 4.51
N LYS A 115 -6.26 2.19 5.27
CA LYS A 115 -7.37 3.00 4.73
C LYS A 115 -6.92 4.19 3.91
N ASN A 116 -5.79 4.81 4.26
CA ASN A 116 -5.27 5.99 3.59
C ASN A 116 -4.18 5.65 2.55
N GLY A 117 -3.95 4.36 2.26
CA GLY A 117 -2.91 3.93 1.34
C GLY A 117 -3.13 4.47 -0.07
N GLY A 118 -4.33 4.26 -0.62
CA GLY A 118 -4.64 4.73 -1.97
C GLY A 118 -4.57 6.26 -2.11
N THR A 119 -4.97 7.00 -1.07
CA THR A 119 -4.85 8.46 -1.05
C THR A 119 -3.40 8.92 -1.02
N THR A 120 -2.53 8.18 -0.33
CA THR A 120 -1.09 8.47 -0.32
C THR A 120 -0.47 8.24 -1.70
N CYS A 121 -0.80 7.12 -2.36
CA CYS A 121 -0.38 6.86 -3.74
C CYS A 121 -0.83 7.99 -4.69
N GLN A 122 -2.11 8.37 -4.65
CA GLN A 122 -2.65 9.44 -5.50
C GLN A 122 -1.87 10.75 -5.30
N ARG A 123 -1.63 11.16 -4.05
CA ARG A 123 -0.87 12.38 -3.75
C ARG A 123 0.57 12.34 -4.27
N ILE A 124 1.22 11.18 -4.24
CA ILE A 124 2.56 11.02 -4.81
C ILE A 124 2.50 11.23 -6.32
N VAL A 125 1.56 10.59 -7.01
CA VAL A 125 1.39 10.72 -8.46
C VAL A 125 1.08 12.18 -8.83
N ASP A 126 0.12 12.80 -8.15
CA ASP A 126 -0.24 14.21 -8.35
C ASP A 126 0.94 15.15 -8.12
N THR A 127 1.82 14.83 -7.17
CA THR A 127 3.01 15.64 -6.87
C THR A 127 4.09 15.46 -7.94
N VAL A 128 4.37 14.23 -8.34
CA VAL A 128 5.42 13.90 -9.31
C VAL A 128 5.04 14.38 -10.72
N PHE A 129 3.78 14.21 -11.11
CA PHE A 129 3.27 14.54 -12.43
C PHE A 129 2.47 15.84 -12.46
N LYS A 130 2.60 16.69 -11.45
CA LYS A 130 1.81 17.91 -11.27
C LYS A 130 1.61 18.74 -12.54
N ASP A 131 2.67 18.90 -13.35
CA ASP A 131 2.64 19.70 -14.58
C ASP A 131 2.13 18.95 -15.83
N GLN A 132 1.90 17.64 -15.70
CA GLN A 132 1.44 16.72 -16.75
C GLN A 132 0.00 16.24 -16.53
N MET A 133 -0.50 16.28 -15.28
CA MET A 133 -1.86 15.90 -14.92
C MET A 133 -2.90 16.65 -15.76
N GLY A 134 -3.86 15.92 -16.35
CA GLY A 134 -4.91 16.50 -17.20
C GLY A 134 -4.47 16.96 -18.59
N ARG A 135 -3.17 16.85 -18.92
CA ARG A 135 -2.62 17.21 -20.24
C ARG A 135 -2.30 15.96 -21.05
N ASN A 136 -1.51 15.07 -20.46
CA ASN A 136 -1.03 13.83 -21.08
C ASN A 136 -0.83 12.69 -20.06
N VAL A 137 -1.03 12.95 -18.77
CA VAL A 137 -1.03 11.95 -17.71
C VAL A 137 -2.37 12.01 -17.00
N GLU A 138 -3.01 10.85 -16.91
CA GLU A 138 -4.16 10.60 -16.04
C GLU A 138 -3.77 9.51 -15.05
N ALA A 139 -4.23 9.64 -13.81
CA ALA A 139 -3.89 8.72 -12.73
C ALA A 139 -5.15 8.22 -12.05
N TYR A 140 -5.21 6.91 -11.81
CA TYR A 140 -6.29 6.28 -11.08
C TYR A 140 -5.73 5.24 -10.13
N VAL A 141 -6.14 5.34 -8.86
CA VAL A 141 -5.74 4.41 -7.82
C VAL A 141 -6.91 3.48 -7.49
N MET A 142 -6.72 2.18 -7.73
CA MET A 142 -7.64 1.16 -7.22
C MET A 142 -7.36 0.89 -5.74
N MET A 143 -8.35 1.18 -4.90
CA MET A 143 -8.36 0.69 -3.52
C MET A 143 -8.93 -0.74 -3.50
N PHE A 144 -8.13 -1.69 -3.01
CA PHE A 144 -8.55 -3.05 -2.68
C PHE A 144 -8.94 -3.17 -1.21
#